data_AF-A0A371QBM5-F1
#
_entry.id   AF-A0A371QBM5-F1
#
_cell.length_a   1.000
_cell.length_b   1.000
_cell.length_c   1.000
_cell.angle_alpha   90.00
_cell.angle_beta   90.00
_cell.angle_gamma   90.00
#
_symmetry.space_group_name_H-M   'P 1'
#
loop_
_entity.id
_entity.type
_entity.pdbx_description
1 polymer ?
#
loop_
_entity_poly.entity_id
_entity_poly.type
_entity_poly.pdbx_seq_one_letter_code
_entity_poly.pdbx_strand_id
1 'polypeptide(L)'
;MAALDGGMRHFVDAAAGDPFSTPESVRRIADVAVPWQVGPYFSTTATDPVALGEYAASVGQDAEADEQGLARVGTDHGYEICADRTGAMRAVLLGYDESLRFVNSSPENFAQSLLELDQALRAILGTDQPQTAADAFARAERRLRRLDPAAFADRESWWPLVLDDIRDTAGTEWYAAFEYVGANGQNQIVTRAGSVSLHPEERLWSALSGSGIEPDQVVKIHTELEPCFLPGHYCALWMAQTFPHAELTHNFPYGESAESRAEGIRLLREAAAQPS
;
A
#
# COMPACT_ATOMS: atom_id res chain seq x y z
N MET A 1 -3.30 12.34 14.51
CA MET A 1 -2.67 13.06 13.40
C MET A 1 -3.79 13.70 12.60
N ALA A 2 -3.94 15.03 12.66
CA ALA A 2 -5.08 15.70 12.03
C ALA A 2 -5.12 15.40 10.53
N ALA A 3 -6.29 15.04 10.02
CA ALA A 3 -6.52 14.83 8.59
C ALA A 3 -6.08 16.09 7.83
N LEU A 4 -5.07 15.96 6.98
CA LEU A 4 -4.69 17.00 6.01
C LEU A 4 -5.75 17.00 4.91
N ASP A 5 -6.92 17.58 5.20
CA ASP A 5 -7.94 17.80 4.20
C ASP A 5 -7.43 18.85 3.19
N GLY A 6 -7.27 18.44 1.92
CA GLY A 6 -7.24 19.33 0.77
C GLY A 6 -5.90 19.90 0.30
N GLY A 7 -4.77 19.38 0.77
CA GLY A 7 -3.46 19.80 0.25
C GLY A 7 -2.97 18.91 -0.90
N MET A 8 -2.36 19.53 -1.92
CA MET A 8 -1.66 18.84 -3.00
C MET A 8 -0.15 19.12 -2.88
N ARG A 9 0.68 18.12 -3.14
CA ARG A 9 2.12 18.30 -3.37
C ARG A 9 2.33 18.73 -4.82
N HIS A 10 3.04 19.85 -5.02
CA HIS A 10 3.48 20.32 -6.33
C HIS A 10 4.97 20.06 -6.52
N PHE A 11 5.40 19.82 -7.76
CA PHE A 11 6.81 19.49 -8.08
C PHE A 11 7.51 20.57 -8.92
N VAL A 12 6.86 21.70 -9.18
CA VAL A 12 7.38 22.79 -10.02
C VAL A 12 8.76 23.29 -9.55
N ASP A 13 8.96 23.42 -8.24
CA ASP A 13 10.22 23.93 -7.68
C ASP A 13 11.38 22.96 -7.90
N ALA A 14 11.12 21.65 -7.88
CA ALA A 14 12.13 20.64 -8.17
C ALA A 14 12.57 20.65 -9.63
N ALA A 15 11.69 21.09 -10.54
CA ALA A 15 11.98 21.22 -11.96
C ALA A 15 12.58 22.60 -12.34
N ALA A 16 12.55 23.59 -11.44
CA ALA A 16 12.97 24.97 -11.69
C ALA A 16 14.50 25.18 -11.75
N GLY A 17 15.30 24.13 -11.59
CA GLY A 17 16.76 24.15 -11.77
C GLY A 17 17.20 24.40 -13.22
N ASP A 18 18.52 24.42 -13.47
CA ASP A 18 19.04 24.53 -14.84
C ASP A 18 18.50 23.36 -15.69
N PRO A 19 17.75 23.62 -16.78
CA PRO A 19 17.16 22.59 -17.62
C PRO A 19 18.14 21.57 -18.17
N PHE A 20 19.43 21.90 -18.29
CA PHE A 20 20.49 20.99 -18.72
C PHE A 20 21.02 20.08 -17.60
N SER A 21 20.74 20.44 -16.34
CA SER A 21 21.15 19.69 -15.13
C SER A 21 20.00 18.87 -14.52
N THR A 22 18.75 19.31 -14.69
CA THR A 22 17.58 18.62 -14.17
C THR A 22 17.34 17.31 -14.95
N PRO A 23 17.16 16.15 -14.29
CA PRO A 23 16.83 14.91 -14.98
C PRO A 23 15.52 15.02 -15.79
N GLU A 24 15.41 14.28 -16.90
CA GLU A 24 14.19 14.32 -17.73
C GLU A 24 12.94 13.87 -16.97
N SER A 25 13.08 12.82 -16.16
CA SER A 25 12.04 12.32 -15.24
C SER A 25 11.48 13.42 -14.34
N VAL A 26 12.34 14.28 -13.77
CA VAL A 26 11.93 15.38 -12.88
C VAL A 26 11.20 16.47 -13.67
N ARG A 27 11.64 16.79 -14.89
CA ARG A 27 10.92 17.74 -15.75
C ARG A 27 9.52 17.24 -16.13
N ARG A 28 9.32 15.93 -16.27
CA ARG A 28 8.02 15.33 -16.63
C ARG A 28 6.96 15.49 -15.54
N ILE A 29 7.35 15.64 -14.28
CA ILE A 29 6.40 15.79 -13.17
C ILE A 29 6.17 17.26 -12.76
N ALA A 30 6.85 18.22 -13.40
CA ALA A 30 6.88 19.63 -12.99
C ALA A 30 5.49 20.27 -12.82
N ASP A 31 4.59 20.00 -13.77
CA ASP A 31 3.23 20.55 -13.80
C ASP A 31 2.20 19.64 -13.13
N VAL A 32 2.64 18.52 -12.55
CA VAL A 32 1.77 17.58 -11.85
C VAL A 32 1.66 17.96 -10.38
N ALA A 33 0.50 17.68 -9.81
CA ALA A 33 0.27 17.73 -8.38
C ALA A 33 -0.45 16.47 -7.93
N VAL A 34 -0.05 15.94 -6.78
CA VAL A 34 -0.64 14.72 -6.18
C VAL A 34 -1.19 15.02 -4.78
N PRO A 35 -2.25 14.33 -4.31
CA PRO A 35 -2.71 14.47 -2.93
C PRO A 35 -1.60 14.10 -1.93
N TRP A 36 -1.59 14.70 -0.75
CA TRP A 36 -0.64 14.30 0.31
C TRP A 36 -0.80 12.85 0.75
N GLN A 37 -2.04 12.34 0.70
CA GLN A 37 -2.37 10.99 1.09
C GLN A 37 -3.64 10.53 0.37
N VAL A 38 -3.71 9.25 -0.01
CA VAL A 38 -4.90 8.58 -0.52
C VAL A 38 -5.04 7.23 0.17
N GLY A 39 -5.88 7.17 1.20
CA GLY A 39 -6.06 5.94 2.00
C GLY A 39 -4.73 5.42 2.57
N PRO A 40 -4.58 4.09 2.66
CA PRO A 40 -3.28 3.45 2.94
C PRO A 40 -2.40 3.37 1.68
N TYR A 41 -2.94 3.59 0.48
CA TYR A 41 -2.24 3.20 -0.76
C TYR A 41 -1.21 4.22 -1.23
N PHE A 42 -1.33 5.49 -0.86
CA PHE A 42 -0.36 6.49 -1.30
C PHE A 42 -0.17 7.56 -0.23
N SER A 43 1.07 7.97 -0.03
CA SER A 43 1.42 9.19 0.69
C SER A 43 2.66 9.87 0.13
N THR A 44 2.83 11.15 0.45
CA THR A 44 4.01 11.93 0.08
C THR A 44 4.23 13.04 1.10
N THR A 45 5.44 13.61 1.15
CA THR A 45 5.77 14.73 2.05
C THR A 45 6.38 15.90 1.28
N ALA A 46 6.29 17.11 1.82
CA ALA A 46 6.80 18.31 1.12
C ALA A 46 8.33 18.33 1.03
N THR A 47 9.00 17.65 1.96
CA THR A 47 10.44 17.75 2.18
C THR A 47 11.23 16.62 1.55
N ASP A 48 10.58 15.52 1.16
CA ASP A 48 11.29 14.39 0.58
C ASP A 48 11.96 14.79 -0.74
N PRO A 49 13.22 14.40 -0.97
CA PRO A 49 13.88 14.60 -2.25
C PRO A 49 13.06 14.00 -3.42
N VAL A 50 13.08 14.71 -4.56
CA VAL A 50 12.40 14.26 -5.78
C VAL A 50 13.27 13.31 -6.59
N ALA A 51 14.60 13.48 -6.58
CA ALA A 51 15.48 12.48 -7.18
C ALA A 51 15.52 11.23 -6.29
N LEU A 52 15.23 10.06 -6.85
CA LEU A 52 15.17 8.82 -6.07
C LEU A 52 16.50 8.49 -5.39
N GLY A 53 17.64 8.73 -6.06
CA GLY A 53 18.96 8.52 -5.46
C GLY A 53 19.23 9.42 -4.24
N GLU A 54 18.78 10.67 -4.27
CA GLU A 54 18.90 11.59 -3.12
C GLU A 54 18.00 11.15 -1.97
N TYR A 55 16.78 10.69 -2.28
CA TYR A 55 15.88 10.15 -1.28
C TYR A 55 16.44 8.88 -0.65
N ALA A 56 16.92 7.93 -1.45
CA ALA A 56 17.53 6.68 -0.96
C ALA A 56 18.68 6.99 0.02
N ALA A 57 19.60 7.88 -0.37
CA ALA A 57 20.68 8.32 0.51
C ALA A 57 20.17 8.97 1.81
N SER A 58 19.08 9.74 1.75
CA SER A 58 18.48 10.38 2.93
C SER A 58 17.88 9.40 3.94
N VAL A 59 17.44 8.22 3.47
CA VAL A 59 16.92 7.13 4.32
C VAL A 59 17.94 6.03 4.61
N GLY A 60 19.21 6.26 4.25
CA GLY A 60 20.31 5.32 4.49
C GLY A 60 20.25 4.05 3.64
N GLN A 61 19.61 4.12 2.47
CA GLN A 61 19.56 3.05 1.49
C GLN A 61 20.29 3.46 0.20
N ASP A 62 20.59 2.48 -0.65
CA ASP A 62 21.17 2.70 -1.97
C ASP A 62 20.11 2.43 -3.05
N ALA A 63 20.11 3.26 -4.09
CA ALA A 63 19.33 3.05 -5.31
C ALA A 63 20.25 2.52 -6.41
N GLU A 64 19.76 1.59 -7.21
CA GLU A 64 20.50 1.04 -8.34
C GLU A 64 20.84 2.12 -9.38
N ALA A 65 21.87 1.88 -10.19
CA ALA A 65 22.41 2.91 -11.09
C ALA A 65 21.38 3.45 -12.11
N ASP A 66 20.44 2.60 -12.54
CA ASP A 66 19.34 2.98 -13.42
C ASP A 66 18.14 3.59 -12.69
N GLU A 67 18.04 3.40 -11.38
CA GLU A 67 17.02 3.97 -10.49
C GLU A 67 17.36 5.38 -10.01
N GLN A 68 18.65 5.71 -9.86
CA GLN A 68 19.10 7.01 -9.37
C GLN A 68 18.52 8.20 -10.15
N GLY A 69 18.25 8.01 -11.44
CA GLY A 69 17.65 9.02 -12.33
C GLY A 69 16.13 9.08 -12.31
N LEU A 70 15.43 8.30 -11.50
CA LEU A 70 13.98 8.31 -11.39
C LEU A 70 13.50 9.50 -10.56
N ALA A 71 12.33 10.04 -10.90
CA ALA A 71 11.70 11.14 -10.16
C ALA A 71 10.62 10.60 -9.22
N ARG A 72 10.94 10.54 -7.93
CA ARG A 72 10.05 10.12 -6.85
C ARG A 72 8.93 11.15 -6.63
N VAL A 73 7.69 10.66 -6.59
CA VAL A 73 6.49 11.46 -6.28
C VAL A 73 5.88 11.15 -4.92
N GLY A 74 6.15 9.97 -4.36
CA GLY A 74 5.64 9.52 -3.06
C GLY A 74 5.94 8.04 -2.82
N THR A 75 5.18 7.42 -1.93
CA THR A 75 5.33 6.02 -1.52
C THR A 75 3.96 5.36 -1.35
N ASP A 76 3.90 4.05 -1.50
CA ASP A 76 2.78 3.21 -1.07
C ASP A 76 3.08 2.47 0.25
N HIS A 77 4.03 2.99 1.04
CA HIS A 77 4.50 2.45 2.33
C HIS A 77 5.36 1.17 2.27
N GLY A 78 5.62 0.64 1.07
CA GLY A 78 6.68 -0.35 0.85
C GLY A 78 7.58 0.04 -0.32
N TYR A 79 6.98 0.51 -1.40
CA TYR A 79 7.65 0.92 -2.62
C TYR A 79 7.63 2.44 -2.78
N GLU A 80 8.65 2.96 -3.43
CA GLU A 80 8.74 4.35 -3.87
C GLU A 80 8.08 4.50 -5.24
N ILE A 81 7.11 5.41 -5.35
CA ILE A 81 6.41 5.68 -6.60
C ILE A 81 7.16 6.74 -7.38
N CYS A 82 7.63 6.38 -8.57
CA CYS A 82 8.57 7.19 -9.36
C CYS A 82 8.18 7.29 -10.83
N ALA A 83 8.47 8.42 -11.46
CA ALA A 83 8.41 8.60 -12.91
C ALA A 83 9.77 8.25 -13.55
N ASP A 84 9.74 7.48 -14.63
CA ASP A 84 10.91 7.21 -15.45
C ASP A 84 11.19 8.31 -16.48
N ARG A 85 12.27 8.13 -17.26
CA ARG A 85 12.69 9.10 -18.29
C ARG A 85 11.66 9.27 -19.42
N THR A 86 10.82 8.27 -19.66
CA THR A 86 9.73 8.34 -20.64
C THR A 86 8.46 8.96 -20.06
N GLY A 87 8.40 9.14 -18.73
CA GLY A 87 7.25 9.62 -17.99
C GLY A 87 6.35 8.48 -17.47
N ALA A 88 6.68 7.22 -17.69
CA ALA A 88 5.88 6.13 -17.12
C ALA A 88 6.13 6.03 -15.61
N MET A 89 5.05 5.81 -14.86
CA MET A 89 5.08 5.66 -13.41
C MET A 89 5.34 4.20 -13.03
N ARG A 90 6.29 4.00 -12.12
CA ARG A 90 6.73 2.72 -11.60
C ARG A 90 6.79 2.76 -10.07
N ALA A 91 6.50 1.63 -9.43
CA ALA A 91 6.80 1.43 -8.02
C ALA A 91 8.14 0.68 -7.93
N VAL A 92 9.06 1.22 -7.13
CA VAL A 92 10.45 0.76 -6.95
C VAL A 92 10.65 0.34 -5.50
N LEU A 93 11.16 -0.86 -5.25
CA LEU A 93 11.53 -1.30 -3.89
C LEU A 93 13.02 -1.10 -3.69
N LEU A 94 13.40 -0.11 -2.88
CA LEU A 94 14.79 0.20 -2.60
C LEU A 94 15.47 -0.92 -1.79
N GLY A 95 16.70 -1.27 -2.15
CA GLY A 95 17.53 -2.24 -1.42
C GLY A 95 17.19 -3.71 -1.69
N TYR A 96 16.28 -4.01 -2.61
CA TYR A 96 15.91 -5.36 -3.01
C TYR A 96 15.96 -5.52 -4.53
N ASP A 97 16.41 -6.69 -5.00
CA ASP A 97 16.36 -7.06 -6.42
C ASP A 97 14.95 -7.52 -6.79
N GLU A 98 14.02 -6.55 -6.83
CA GLU A 98 12.62 -6.77 -7.15
C GLU A 98 12.21 -6.07 -8.45
N SER A 99 11.31 -6.69 -9.20
CA SER A 99 10.86 -6.11 -10.46
C SER A 99 10.07 -4.82 -10.25
N LEU A 100 10.37 -3.81 -11.08
CA LEU A 100 9.62 -2.55 -11.09
C LEU A 100 8.16 -2.80 -11.47
N ARG A 101 7.26 -2.47 -10.57
CA ARG A 101 5.82 -2.63 -10.82
C ARG A 101 5.28 -1.46 -11.62
N PHE A 102 4.53 -1.74 -12.68
CA PHE A 102 3.88 -0.68 -13.47
C PHE A 102 2.75 -0.02 -12.69
N VAL A 103 2.68 1.31 -12.73
CA VAL A 103 1.65 2.10 -12.05
C VAL A 103 0.77 2.81 -13.09
N ASN A 104 1.35 3.67 -13.92
CA ASN A 104 0.62 4.42 -14.95
C ASN A 104 1.53 4.76 -16.13
N SER A 105 0.91 5.04 -17.27
CA SER A 105 1.55 5.46 -18.51
C SER A 105 2.10 6.89 -18.44
N SER A 106 1.58 7.75 -17.55
CA SER A 106 2.07 9.12 -17.36
C SER A 106 1.84 9.64 -15.94
N PRO A 107 2.53 10.71 -15.51
CA PRO A 107 2.34 11.29 -14.19
C PRO A 107 0.96 11.97 -14.04
N GLU A 108 0.40 12.51 -15.13
CA GLU A 108 -0.96 13.09 -15.14
C GLU A 108 -2.03 12.03 -14.95
N ASN A 109 -1.90 10.87 -15.62
CA ASN A 109 -2.79 9.73 -15.43
C ASN A 109 -2.74 9.23 -13.98
N PHE A 110 -1.56 9.17 -13.39
CA PHE A 110 -1.39 8.80 -11.99
C PHE A 110 -2.08 9.78 -11.04
N ALA A 111 -1.83 11.08 -11.20
CA ALA A 111 -2.47 12.11 -10.38
C ALA A 111 -4.01 12.08 -10.47
N GLN A 112 -4.56 11.93 -11.68
CA GLN A 112 -6.01 11.78 -11.88
C GLN A 112 -6.55 10.50 -11.24
N SER A 113 -5.80 9.40 -11.35
CA SER A 113 -6.19 8.12 -10.77
C SER A 113 -6.19 8.15 -9.23
N LEU A 114 -5.23 8.84 -8.61
CA LEU A 114 -5.21 9.09 -7.16
C LEU A 114 -6.44 9.88 -6.69
N LEU A 115 -6.86 10.91 -7.44
CA LEU A 115 -8.06 11.68 -7.11
C LEU A 115 -9.34 10.84 -7.23
N GLU A 116 -9.42 9.97 -8.24
CA GLU A 116 -10.55 9.03 -8.38
C GLU A 116 -10.58 8.01 -7.23
N LEU A 117 -9.42 7.51 -6.81
CA LEU A 117 -9.31 6.60 -5.66
C LEU A 117 -9.69 7.30 -4.34
N ASP A 118 -9.22 8.53 -4.09
CA ASP A 118 -9.57 9.30 -2.88
C ASP A 118 -11.08 9.51 -2.78
N GLN A 119 -11.73 9.94 -3.88
CA GLN A 119 -13.18 10.07 -3.93
C GLN A 119 -13.90 8.74 -3.67
N ALA A 120 -13.37 7.64 -4.21
CA ALA A 120 -13.95 6.30 -4.02
C ALA A 120 -13.86 5.85 -2.56
N LEU A 121 -12.68 5.97 -1.93
CA LEU A 121 -12.45 5.58 -0.55
C LEU A 121 -13.31 6.39 0.42
N ARG A 122 -13.42 7.72 0.22
CA ARG A 122 -14.32 8.56 1.01
C ARG A 122 -15.77 8.09 0.91
N ALA A 123 -16.22 7.67 -0.27
CA ALA A 123 -17.58 7.17 -0.48
C ALA A 123 -17.80 5.78 0.13
N ILE A 124 -16.81 4.88 0.02
CA ILE A 124 -16.88 3.51 0.55
C ILE A 124 -16.84 3.52 2.08
N LEU A 125 -15.91 4.26 2.68
CA LEU A 125 -15.74 4.34 4.13
C LEU A 125 -16.79 5.22 4.81
N GLY A 126 -17.45 6.10 4.05
CA GLY A 126 -18.46 7.03 4.55
C GLY A 126 -19.89 6.48 4.57
N THR A 127 -20.10 5.20 4.30
CA THR A 127 -21.44 4.59 4.23
C THR A 127 -21.50 3.24 4.92
N ASP A 128 -22.60 2.98 5.62
CA ASP A 128 -22.93 1.65 6.16
C ASP A 128 -23.77 0.82 5.17
N GLN A 129 -24.10 1.37 4.00
CA GLN A 129 -24.93 0.69 2.98
C GLN A 129 -24.06 -0.10 1.99
N PRO A 130 -24.11 -1.45 1.99
CA PRO A 130 -23.23 -2.27 1.16
C PRO A 130 -23.37 -1.99 -0.35
N GLN A 131 -24.59 -1.70 -0.83
CA GLN A 131 -24.83 -1.38 -2.24
C GLN A 131 -24.17 -0.05 -2.64
N THR A 132 -24.22 0.97 -1.77
CA THR A 132 -23.57 2.26 -2.04
C THR A 132 -22.06 2.12 -2.12
N ALA A 133 -21.45 1.34 -1.22
CA ALA A 133 -20.02 1.03 -1.25
C ALA A 133 -19.65 0.26 -2.54
N ALA A 134 -20.41 -0.79 -2.88
CA ALA A 134 -20.19 -1.56 -4.10
C ALA A 134 -20.30 -0.73 -5.38
N ASP A 135 -21.29 0.17 -5.46
CA ASP A 135 -21.46 1.08 -6.60
C ASP A 135 -20.32 2.10 -6.71
N ALA A 136 -19.84 2.61 -5.57
CA ALA A 136 -18.68 3.50 -5.53
C ALA A 136 -17.42 2.79 -6.03
N PHE A 137 -17.15 1.58 -5.55
CA PHE A 137 -16.03 0.73 -6.01
C PHE A 137 -16.12 0.45 -7.51
N ALA A 138 -17.28 -0.03 -7.99
CA ALA A 138 -17.45 -0.38 -9.41
C ALA A 138 -17.34 0.85 -10.33
N ARG A 139 -17.75 2.04 -9.85
CA ARG A 139 -17.56 3.30 -10.58
C ARG A 139 -16.08 3.68 -10.66
N ALA A 140 -15.35 3.56 -9.56
CA ALA A 140 -13.92 3.86 -9.49
C ALA A 140 -13.12 2.94 -10.42
N GLU A 141 -13.33 1.62 -10.33
CA GLU A 141 -12.67 0.64 -11.22
C GLU A 141 -12.88 0.98 -12.70
N ARG A 142 -14.13 1.29 -13.10
CA ARG A 142 -14.44 1.67 -14.48
C ARG A 142 -13.76 2.98 -14.90
N ARG A 143 -13.59 3.94 -14.00
CA ARG A 143 -12.93 5.22 -14.30
C ARG A 143 -11.43 5.05 -14.43
N LEU A 144 -10.79 4.37 -13.48
CA LEU A 144 -9.35 4.09 -13.52
C LEU A 144 -8.95 3.35 -14.79
N ARG A 145 -9.69 2.30 -15.17
CA ARG A 145 -9.46 1.56 -16.43
C ARG A 145 -9.60 2.43 -17.69
N ARG A 146 -10.43 3.48 -17.66
CA ARG A 146 -10.58 4.42 -18.78
C ARG A 146 -9.47 5.46 -18.82
N LEU A 147 -9.00 5.92 -17.67
CA LEU A 147 -7.88 6.86 -17.56
C LEU A 147 -6.62 6.23 -18.15
N ASP A 148 -6.36 4.97 -17.81
CA ASP A 148 -5.14 4.30 -18.23
C ASP A 148 -5.34 2.79 -18.43
N PRO A 149 -5.74 2.33 -19.63
CA PRO A 149 -5.93 0.90 -19.88
C PRO A 149 -4.67 0.06 -19.69
N ALA A 150 -3.48 0.63 -19.94
CA ALA A 150 -2.22 -0.10 -19.79
C ALA A 150 -1.93 -0.46 -18.33
N ALA A 151 -2.37 0.36 -17.37
CA ALA A 151 -2.21 0.12 -15.94
C ALA A 151 -2.95 -1.13 -15.44
N PHE A 152 -3.83 -1.69 -16.26
CA PHE A 152 -4.63 -2.87 -15.99
C PHE A 152 -4.34 -4.03 -16.95
N ALA A 153 -3.29 -3.92 -17.77
CA ALA A 153 -2.91 -4.97 -18.73
C ALA A 153 -2.38 -6.23 -18.03
N ASP A 154 -1.74 -6.05 -16.87
CA ASP A 154 -1.24 -7.13 -16.02
C ASP A 154 -1.98 -7.12 -14.66
N ARG A 155 -2.27 -8.29 -14.10
CA ARG A 155 -2.94 -8.46 -12.80
C ARG A 155 -2.06 -8.09 -11.61
N GLU A 156 -0.74 -8.09 -11.78
CA GLU A 156 0.23 -7.70 -10.76
C GLU A 156 0.71 -6.24 -10.92
N SER A 157 0.11 -5.47 -11.84
CA SER A 157 0.28 -4.01 -11.86
C SER A 157 -0.36 -3.37 -10.63
N TRP A 158 0.11 -2.17 -10.28
CA TRP A 158 -0.20 -1.52 -9.01
C TRP A 158 -1.70 -1.30 -8.77
N TRP A 159 -2.44 -0.79 -9.77
CA TRP A 159 -3.88 -0.52 -9.62
C TRP A 159 -4.75 -1.76 -9.43
N PRO A 160 -4.58 -2.84 -10.22
CA PRO A 160 -5.19 -4.13 -9.93
C PRO A 160 -5.00 -4.61 -8.49
N LEU A 161 -3.80 -4.46 -7.93
CA LEU A 161 -3.50 -4.87 -6.55
C LEU A 161 -4.24 -4.01 -5.52
N VAL A 162 -4.24 -2.68 -5.69
CA VAL A 162 -5.01 -1.76 -4.84
C VAL A 162 -6.50 -2.08 -4.88
N LEU A 163 -7.06 -2.35 -6.07
CA LEU A 163 -8.47 -2.68 -6.19
C LEU A 163 -8.83 -4.06 -5.64
N ASP A 164 -7.94 -5.03 -5.74
CA ASP A 164 -8.13 -6.34 -5.14
C ASP A 164 -8.16 -6.23 -3.60
N ASP A 165 -7.22 -5.46 -3.02
CA ASP A 165 -7.19 -5.22 -1.58
C ASP A 165 -8.49 -4.61 -1.04
N ILE A 166 -8.97 -3.52 -1.67
CA ILE A 166 -10.23 -2.87 -1.29
C ILE A 166 -11.40 -3.85 -1.41
N ARG A 167 -11.43 -4.66 -2.47
CA ARG A 167 -12.50 -5.62 -2.72
C ARG A 167 -12.49 -6.73 -1.68
N ASP A 168 -11.32 -7.27 -1.37
CA ASP A 168 -11.15 -8.39 -0.46
C ASP A 168 -11.51 -7.97 0.97
N THR A 169 -10.92 -6.88 1.46
CA THR A 169 -11.18 -6.33 2.81
C THR A 169 -12.63 -5.87 3.00
N ALA A 170 -13.32 -5.42 1.94
CA ALA A 170 -14.74 -5.06 2.00
C ALA A 170 -15.68 -6.26 1.90
N GLY A 171 -15.28 -7.31 1.18
CA GLY A 171 -16.13 -8.45 0.87
C GLY A 171 -15.93 -9.65 1.79
N THR A 172 -14.89 -9.66 2.62
CA THR A 172 -14.54 -10.82 3.45
C THR A 172 -13.93 -10.34 4.76
N GLU A 173 -14.50 -10.80 5.86
CA GLU A 173 -13.93 -10.57 7.19
C GLU A 173 -12.94 -11.70 7.48
N TRP A 174 -11.72 -11.34 7.88
CA TRP A 174 -10.73 -12.28 8.41
C TRP A 174 -10.00 -11.70 9.61
N TYR A 175 -9.35 -12.59 10.35
CA TYR A 175 -8.79 -12.34 11.66
C TYR A 175 -7.28 -12.58 11.71
N ALA A 176 -6.63 -11.84 12.61
CA ALA A 176 -5.28 -12.13 13.08
C ALA A 176 -5.34 -12.37 14.60
N ALA A 177 -4.43 -13.18 15.11
CA ALA A 177 -4.24 -13.47 16.52
C ALA A 177 -2.78 -13.27 16.91
N PHE A 178 -2.54 -12.48 17.95
CA PHE A 178 -1.21 -12.24 18.49
C PHE A 178 -1.15 -12.82 19.90
N GLU A 179 -0.13 -13.61 20.16
CA GLU A 179 0.25 -14.08 21.49
C GLU A 179 1.42 -13.25 22.00
N TYR A 180 1.28 -12.68 23.19
CA TYR A 180 2.34 -11.90 23.82
C TYR A 180 2.46 -12.20 25.32
N VAL A 181 3.64 -11.96 25.88
CA VAL A 181 3.93 -12.13 27.32
C VAL A 181 3.52 -10.87 28.06
N GLY A 182 2.48 -10.96 28.90
CA GLY A 182 2.00 -9.85 29.72
C GLY A 182 2.95 -9.50 30.88
N ALA A 183 2.68 -8.38 31.56
CA ALA A 183 3.48 -7.90 32.68
C ALA A 183 3.56 -8.90 33.88
N ASN A 184 2.59 -9.80 33.98
CA ASN A 184 2.56 -10.88 34.97
C ASN A 184 3.38 -12.13 34.54
N GLY A 185 4.06 -12.08 33.39
CA GLY A 185 4.80 -13.20 32.81
C GLY A 185 3.93 -14.28 32.18
N GLN A 186 2.62 -14.07 32.05
CA GLN A 186 1.70 -15.03 31.42
C GLN A 186 1.43 -14.64 29.96
N ASN A 187 1.31 -15.65 29.11
CA ASN A 187 0.91 -15.45 27.72
C ASN A 187 -0.55 -14.99 27.66
N GLN A 188 -0.82 -14.05 26.77
CA GLN A 188 -2.14 -13.54 26.43
C GLN A 188 -2.32 -13.66 24.92
N ILE A 189 -3.48 -14.14 24.48
CA ILE A 189 -3.85 -14.21 23.07
C ILE A 189 -4.96 -13.19 22.83
N VAL A 190 -4.73 -12.30 21.86
CA VAL A 190 -5.73 -11.32 21.41
C VAL A 190 -5.99 -11.57 19.94
N THR A 191 -7.26 -11.52 19.56
CA THR A 191 -7.70 -11.71 18.17
C THR A 191 -8.49 -10.47 17.72
N ARG A 192 -8.34 -10.10 16.45
CA ARG A 192 -9.07 -8.97 15.87
C ARG A 192 -9.31 -9.16 14.38
N ALA A 193 -10.50 -8.77 13.92
CA ALA A 193 -10.84 -8.69 12.51
C ALA A 193 -10.30 -7.40 11.87
N GLY A 194 -10.05 -7.44 10.57
CA GLY A 194 -9.76 -6.26 9.77
C GLY A 194 -10.96 -5.31 9.63
N SER A 195 -10.82 -4.33 8.76
CA SER A 195 -11.91 -3.53 8.21
C SER A 195 -11.58 -3.16 6.77
N VAL A 196 -12.50 -2.47 6.07
CA VAL A 196 -12.24 -2.02 4.69
C VAL A 196 -10.92 -1.25 4.63
N SER A 197 -10.01 -1.69 3.75
CA SER A 197 -8.68 -1.10 3.57
C SER A 197 -7.83 -1.02 4.85
N LEU A 198 -8.03 -1.94 5.80
CA LEU A 198 -7.20 -2.06 7.01
C LEU A 198 -7.11 -3.52 7.43
N HIS A 199 -5.90 -4.08 7.39
CA HIS A 199 -5.68 -5.50 7.64
C HIS A 199 -5.79 -5.81 9.14
N PRO A 200 -6.22 -7.01 9.53
CA PRO A 200 -6.35 -7.37 10.94
C PRO A 200 -5.03 -7.26 11.71
N GLU A 201 -3.90 -7.59 11.08
CA GLU A 201 -2.54 -7.49 11.64
C GLU A 201 -2.23 -6.05 12.07
N GLU A 202 -2.48 -5.09 11.17
CA GLU A 202 -2.27 -3.66 11.42
C GLU A 202 -3.19 -3.17 12.54
N ARG A 203 -4.49 -3.50 12.47
CA ARG A 203 -5.49 -3.07 13.43
C ARG A 203 -5.26 -3.65 14.83
N LEU A 204 -4.76 -4.88 14.90
CA LEU A 204 -4.44 -5.56 16.14
C LEU A 204 -3.16 -4.99 16.74
N TRP A 205 -2.09 -4.87 15.93
CA TRP A 205 -0.82 -4.32 16.40
C TRP A 205 -0.94 -2.87 16.87
N SER A 206 -1.68 -2.02 16.14
CA SER A 206 -1.96 -0.65 16.56
C SER A 206 -2.60 -0.58 17.95
N ALA A 207 -3.46 -1.54 18.30
CA ALA A 207 -4.10 -1.57 19.60
C ALA A 207 -3.23 -2.13 20.73
N LEU A 208 -2.39 -3.12 20.43
CA LEU A 208 -1.41 -3.64 21.40
C LEU A 208 -0.34 -2.61 21.71
N SER A 209 0.28 -2.03 20.68
CA SER A 209 1.27 -0.96 20.83
C SER A 209 0.68 0.26 21.54
N GLY A 210 -0.54 0.68 21.18
CA GLY A 210 -1.28 1.73 21.89
C GLY A 210 -1.60 1.42 23.36
N SER A 211 -1.54 0.15 23.76
CA SER A 211 -1.68 -0.31 25.14
C SER A 211 -0.35 -0.51 25.87
N GLY A 212 0.78 -0.17 25.23
CA GLY A 212 2.12 -0.28 25.78
C GLY A 212 2.75 -1.67 25.68
N ILE A 213 2.27 -2.53 24.77
CA ILE A 213 2.93 -3.80 24.46
C ILE A 213 4.05 -3.53 23.46
N GLU A 214 5.27 -3.91 23.84
CA GLU A 214 6.47 -3.79 23.00
C GLU A 214 6.60 -4.98 22.04
N PRO A 215 7.24 -4.79 20.87
CA PRO A 215 7.38 -5.86 19.88
C PRO A 215 8.00 -7.16 20.40
N ASP A 216 9.04 -7.04 21.24
CA ASP A 216 9.75 -8.18 21.84
C ASP A 216 8.88 -9.03 22.78
N GLN A 217 7.73 -8.52 23.20
CA GLN A 217 6.78 -9.29 24.01
C GLN A 217 5.94 -10.24 23.16
N VAL A 218 5.83 -10.00 21.85
CA VAL A 218 5.03 -10.84 20.93
C VAL A 218 5.84 -12.08 20.59
N VAL A 219 5.26 -13.25 20.88
CA VAL A 219 5.93 -14.55 20.71
C VAL A 219 5.35 -15.38 19.57
N LYS A 220 4.08 -15.15 19.20
CA LYS A 220 3.42 -15.85 18.10
C LYS A 220 2.40 -14.96 17.42
N ILE A 221 2.34 -15.05 16.09
CA ILE A 221 1.36 -14.40 15.23
C ILE A 221 0.72 -15.47 14.35
N HIS A 222 -0.60 -15.49 14.35
CA HIS A 222 -1.39 -16.37 13.49
C HIS A 222 -2.40 -15.56 12.69
N THR A 223 -2.41 -15.73 11.37
CA THR A 223 -3.29 -15.00 10.45
C THR A 223 -4.14 -15.98 9.65
N GLU A 224 -5.39 -15.66 9.33
CA GLU A 224 -6.20 -16.57 8.51
C GLU A 224 -5.71 -16.62 7.06
N LEU A 225 -5.33 -15.47 6.51
CA LEU A 225 -4.67 -15.34 5.22
C LEU A 225 -3.18 -15.15 5.43
N GLU A 226 -2.35 -15.64 4.51
CA GLU A 226 -0.93 -15.33 4.47
C GLU A 226 -0.69 -13.82 4.54
N PRO A 227 0.29 -13.33 5.32
CA PRO A 227 0.57 -11.91 5.40
C PRO A 227 0.80 -11.29 4.02
N CYS A 228 0.04 -10.23 3.72
CA CYS A 228 0.03 -9.67 2.38
C CYS A 228 1.36 -9.02 1.96
N PHE A 229 1.57 -8.94 0.65
CA PHE A 229 2.59 -8.10 0.01
C PHE A 229 1.92 -7.14 -0.99
N LEU A 230 0.93 -6.39 -0.50
CA LEU A 230 0.09 -5.49 -1.30
C LEU A 230 0.39 -4.01 -1.01
N PRO A 231 0.22 -3.12 -2.01
CA PRO A 231 0.36 -1.67 -1.82
C PRO A 231 -0.41 -1.17 -0.60
N GLY A 232 0.24 -0.32 0.20
CA GLY A 232 -0.32 0.30 1.39
C GLY A 232 -0.19 -0.50 2.69
N HIS A 233 -0.01 -1.81 2.60
CA HIS A 233 -0.07 -2.69 3.78
C HIS A 233 1.23 -3.43 4.04
N TYR A 234 1.75 -4.17 3.05
CA TYR A 234 3.01 -4.92 3.15
C TYR A 234 3.19 -5.70 4.47
N CYS A 235 2.14 -6.41 4.91
CA CYS A 235 2.13 -7.10 6.19
C CYS A 235 3.29 -8.08 6.38
N ALA A 236 3.68 -8.79 5.32
CA ALA A 236 4.85 -9.65 5.35
C ALA A 236 6.14 -8.89 5.70
N LEU A 237 6.34 -7.69 5.15
CA LEU A 237 7.57 -6.89 5.38
C LEU A 237 7.64 -6.34 6.79
N TRP A 238 6.63 -5.56 7.21
CA TRP A 238 6.73 -4.86 8.49
C TRP A 238 6.66 -5.83 9.66
N MET A 239 5.92 -6.94 9.55
CA MET A 239 5.90 -7.93 10.62
C MET A 239 7.24 -8.66 10.74
N ALA A 240 7.89 -9.00 9.63
CA ALA A 240 9.22 -9.61 9.68
C ALA A 240 10.26 -8.67 10.32
N GLN A 241 10.14 -7.36 10.09
CA GLN A 241 11.00 -6.35 10.71
C GLN A 241 10.66 -6.10 12.18
N THR A 242 9.38 -6.06 12.53
CA THR A 242 8.89 -5.68 13.86
C THR A 242 8.96 -6.84 14.85
N PHE A 243 8.68 -8.07 14.40
CA PHE A 243 8.62 -9.27 15.24
C PHE A 243 9.61 -10.35 14.76
N PRO A 244 10.91 -10.06 14.72
CA PRO A 244 11.91 -10.98 14.15
C PRO A 244 12.04 -12.31 14.92
N HIS A 245 11.47 -12.39 16.13
CA HIS A 245 11.53 -13.56 17.01
C HIS A 245 10.17 -14.25 17.21
N ALA A 246 9.07 -13.69 16.68
CA ALA A 246 7.76 -14.30 16.79
C ALA A 246 7.61 -15.46 15.79
N GLU A 247 6.92 -16.53 16.19
CA GLU A 247 6.49 -17.57 15.25
C GLU A 247 5.34 -17.04 14.39
N LEU A 248 5.52 -16.94 13.08
CA LEU A 248 4.46 -16.55 12.14
C LEU A 248 3.86 -17.77 11.45
N THR A 249 2.53 -17.87 11.48
CA THR A 249 1.76 -18.95 10.85
C THR A 249 0.51 -18.41 10.17
N HIS A 250 0.01 -19.11 9.14
CA HIS A 250 -1.23 -18.75 8.46
C HIS A 250 -2.05 -19.99 8.05
N ASN A 251 -3.35 -19.81 7.77
CA ASN A 251 -4.22 -20.92 7.33
C ASN A 251 -4.27 -21.08 5.81
N PHE A 252 -4.44 -19.99 5.07
CA PHE A 252 -4.67 -20.00 3.62
C PHE A 252 -3.66 -19.11 2.89
N PRO A 253 -3.32 -19.42 1.63
CA PRO A 253 -2.39 -18.62 0.85
C PRO A 253 -2.98 -17.24 0.53
N TYR A 254 -2.15 -16.21 0.48
CA TYR A 254 -2.54 -14.85 0.06
C TYR A 254 -1.31 -14.08 -0.46
N GLY A 255 -0.37 -14.84 -1.03
CA GLY A 255 0.91 -14.34 -1.52
C GLY A 255 0.84 -13.47 -2.78
N GLU A 256 1.95 -13.46 -3.50
CA GLU A 256 2.26 -12.42 -4.49
C GLU A 256 1.48 -12.51 -5.80
N SER A 257 0.82 -13.64 -6.11
CA SER A 257 0.05 -13.78 -7.35
C SER A 257 -1.45 -13.59 -7.14
N ALA A 258 -2.13 -13.06 -8.16
CA ALA A 258 -3.58 -12.92 -8.18
C ALA A 258 -4.31 -14.26 -8.03
N GLU A 259 -3.72 -15.34 -8.52
CA GLU A 259 -4.24 -16.70 -8.33
C GLU A 259 -4.17 -17.11 -6.86
N SER A 260 -3.02 -16.90 -6.21
CA SER A 260 -2.83 -17.20 -4.78
C SER A 260 -3.82 -16.43 -3.91
N ARG A 261 -4.02 -15.14 -4.18
CA ARG A 261 -4.97 -14.30 -3.43
C ARG A 261 -6.42 -14.74 -3.64
N ALA A 262 -6.82 -15.00 -4.88
CA ALA A 262 -8.16 -15.49 -5.19
C ALA A 262 -8.46 -16.84 -4.54
N GLU A 263 -7.46 -17.73 -4.51
CA GLU A 263 -7.55 -19.03 -3.85
C GLU A 263 -7.70 -18.88 -2.33
N GLY A 264 -6.90 -18.02 -1.70
CA GLY A 264 -7.01 -17.70 -0.28
C GLY A 264 -8.40 -17.24 0.12
N ILE A 265 -8.93 -16.23 -0.59
CA ILE A 265 -10.26 -15.68 -0.34
C ILE A 265 -11.34 -16.73 -0.55
N ARG A 266 -11.21 -17.60 -1.55
CA ARG A 266 -12.14 -18.71 -1.79
C ARG A 266 -12.13 -19.70 -0.62
N LEU A 267 -10.95 -20.19 -0.22
CA LEU A 267 -10.79 -21.14 0.87
C LEU A 267 -11.30 -20.57 2.21
N LEU A 268 -10.99 -19.31 2.49
CA LEU A 268 -11.46 -18.62 3.68
C LEU A 268 -12.99 -18.57 3.74
N ARG A 269 -13.65 -18.20 2.63
CA ARG A 269 -15.12 -18.17 2.55
C ARG A 269 -15.74 -19.56 2.71
N GLU A 270 -15.11 -20.59 2.15
CA GLU A 270 -15.55 -21.97 2.30
C GLU A 270 -15.42 -22.45 3.75
N ALA A 271 -14.33 -22.09 4.44
CA ALA A 271 -14.14 -22.40 5.85
C ALA A 271 -15.18 -21.69 6.73
N ALA A 272 -15.47 -20.41 6.45
CA ALA A 272 -16.49 -19.65 7.18
C ALA A 272 -17.92 -20.17 6.98
N ALA A 273 -18.19 -20.87 5.86
CA ALA A 273 -19.49 -21.46 5.55
C ALA A 273 -19.71 -22.85 6.16
N GLN A 274 -18.68 -23.50 6.67
CA GLN A 274 -18.79 -24.80 7.32
C GLN A 274 -19.23 -24.64 8.79
N PRO A 275 -20.33 -25.28 9.23
CA PRO A 275 -20.72 -25.24 10.63
C PRO A 275 -19.69 -25.99 11.48
N SER A 276 -19.19 -25.31 12.52
CA SER A 276 -18.39 -25.89 13.62
C SER A 276 -19.14 -26.94 14.42
#